data_AF-A0A1Z9BA21-F1
#
_entry.id   AF-A0A1Z9BA21-F1
#
_cell.length_a   1.000
_cell.length_b   1.000
_cell.length_c   1.000
_cell.angle_alpha   90.00
_cell.angle_beta   90.00
_cell.angle_gamma   90.00
#
_symmetry.space_group_name_H-M   'P 1'
#
loop_
_entity.id
_entity.type
_entity.pdbx_description
1 polymer ?
#
loop_
_entity_poly.entity_id
_entity_poly.type
_entity_poly.pdbx_seq_one_letter_code
_entity_poly.pdbx_strand_id
1 'polypeptide(L)'
;MYNEKMKKLFLLLSLISIQSFANEPDSRFYEPSVSNKYQGRLAYDPAKNNYPIEEMKKLCEQFTGIDTAQIKCKKQSNKKISICEYKCSLHWLVD
;
A
#
# COMPACT_ATOMS: atom_id res chain seq x y z
N MET A 1 -13.43 -19.94 -45.64
CA MET A 1 -13.94 -18.59 -45.29
C MET A 1 -14.32 -18.58 -43.82
N TYR A 2 -13.45 -18.03 -42.97
CA TYR A 2 -13.72 -17.90 -41.54
C TYR A 2 -14.80 -16.82 -41.36
N ASN A 3 -15.93 -17.18 -40.75
CA ASN A 3 -17.13 -16.33 -40.70
C ASN A 3 -16.84 -15.06 -39.88
N GLU A 4 -17.02 -13.86 -40.46
CA GLU A 4 -16.67 -12.58 -39.80
C GLU A 4 -17.31 -12.42 -38.42
N LYS A 5 -18.50 -13.02 -38.21
CA LYS A 5 -19.19 -13.06 -36.91
C LYS A 5 -18.41 -13.84 -35.85
N MET A 6 -17.76 -14.94 -36.22
CA MET A 6 -16.92 -15.74 -35.32
C MET A 6 -15.64 -14.99 -34.93
N LYS A 7 -15.06 -14.21 -35.85
CA LYS A 7 -13.87 -13.38 -35.58
C LYS A 7 -14.19 -12.26 -34.58
N LYS A 8 -15.36 -11.61 -34.71
CA LYS A 8 -15.84 -10.58 -33.77
C LYS A 8 -16.19 -11.16 -32.40
N LEU A 9 -16.77 -12.36 -32.35
CA LEU A 9 -17.04 -13.06 -31.09
C LEU A 9 -15.74 -13.44 -30.36
N PHE A 10 -14.73 -13.91 -31.10
CA PHE A 10 -13.41 -14.25 -30.54
C PHE A 10 -12.68 -13.00 -29.99
N LEU A 11 -12.78 -11.87 -30.68
CA LEU A 11 -12.27 -10.58 -30.22
C LEU A 11 -12.96 -10.06 -28.95
N LEU A 12 -14.27 -10.30 -28.81
CA LEU A 12 -15.00 -9.92 -27.60
C LEU A 12 -14.58 -10.76 -26.39
N LEU A 13 -14.35 -12.06 -26.59
CA LEU A 13 -13.96 -13.00 -25.53
C LEU A 13 -12.55 -12.73 -24.99
N SER A 14 -11.63 -12.26 -25.83
CA SER A 14 -10.26 -11.95 -25.41
C SER A 14 -10.14 -10.73 -24.48
N LEU A 15 -11.12 -9.82 -24.49
CA LEU A 15 -11.11 -8.61 -23.66
C LEU A 15 -11.54 -8.88 -22.20
N ILE A 16 -12.23 -9.99 -21.94
CA ILE A 16 -12.77 -10.31 -20.61
C ILE A 16 -11.73 -11.02 -19.73
N SER A 17 -10.71 -11.65 -20.33
CA SER A 17 -9.77 -12.54 -19.63
C SER A 17 -8.63 -11.86 -18.87
N ILE A 18 -8.55 -10.52 -18.81
CA ILE A 18 -7.41 -9.80 -18.20
C ILE A 18 -7.79 -9.07 -16.90
N GLN A 19 -8.80 -9.54 -16.17
CA GLN A 19 -9.06 -9.03 -14.83
C GLN A 19 -8.17 -9.77 -13.82
N SER A 20 -6.88 -9.45 -13.82
CA SER A 20 -5.97 -9.87 -12.74
C SER A 20 -6.30 -9.06 -11.49
N PHE A 21 -7.02 -9.65 -10.54
CA PHE A 21 -7.08 -9.13 -9.18
C PHE A 21 -5.78 -9.53 -8.47
N ALA A 22 -4.88 -8.56 -8.29
CA ALA A 22 -3.74 -8.75 -7.42
C ALA A 22 -4.27 -8.99 -6.00
N ASN A 23 -4.14 -10.23 -5.52
CA ASN A 23 -4.45 -10.58 -4.15
C ASN A 23 -3.36 -9.96 -3.27
N GLU A 24 -3.63 -8.81 -2.66
CA GLU A 24 -2.70 -8.18 -1.73
C GLU A 24 -2.50 -9.17 -0.56
N PRO A 25 -1.29 -9.75 -0.37
CA PRO A 25 -1.06 -10.65 0.75
C PRO A 25 -1.38 -9.90 2.04
N ASP A 26 -2.04 -10.61 2.97
CA ASP A 26 -2.59 -10.07 4.22
C ASP A 26 -1.76 -8.89 4.74
N SER A 27 -2.37 -7.71 4.72
CA SER A 27 -1.77 -6.38 4.82
C SER A 27 -1.13 -6.07 6.19
N ARG A 28 -0.63 -7.08 6.89
CA ARG A 28 0.03 -6.94 8.18
C ARG A 28 1.36 -6.22 7.98
N PHE A 29 1.66 -5.29 8.88
CA PHE A 29 3.00 -4.72 8.95
C PHE A 29 3.96 -5.82 9.40
N TYR A 30 5.15 -5.91 8.81
CA TYR A 30 6.22 -6.67 9.47
C TYR A 30 6.48 -6.06 10.83
N GLU A 31 6.67 -6.90 11.85
CA GLU A 31 6.99 -6.41 13.19
C GLU A 31 8.47 -5.98 13.23
N PRO A 32 8.76 -4.78 13.75
CA PRO A 32 10.13 -4.33 13.94
C PRO A 32 10.81 -5.16 15.04
N SER A 33 12.13 -5.33 14.97
CA SER A 33 12.87 -5.94 16.08
C SER A 33 12.67 -5.12 17.36
N VAL A 34 12.63 -5.80 18.51
CA VAL A 34 12.42 -5.12 19.81
C VAL A 34 13.49 -4.07 20.10
N SER A 35 14.71 -4.27 19.57
CA SER A 35 15.87 -3.41 19.76
C SER A 35 15.86 -2.11 18.96
N ASN A 36 15.14 -2.03 17.83
CA ASN A 36 15.23 -0.90 16.89
C ASN A 36 13.85 -0.51 16.33
N LYS A 37 12.82 -0.45 17.18
CA LYS A 37 11.46 -0.09 16.75
C LYS A 37 11.15 1.38 16.99
N TYR A 38 10.70 2.07 15.94
CA TYR A 38 9.97 3.31 16.07
C TYR A 38 8.64 3.19 15.32
N GLN A 39 7.55 3.64 15.93
CA GLN A 39 6.23 3.54 15.32
C GLN A 39 5.33 4.68 15.77
N GLY A 40 4.36 5.05 14.93
CA GLY A 40 3.46 6.14 15.23
C GLY A 40 2.26 6.22 14.30
N ARG A 41 1.53 7.32 14.40
CA ARG A 41 0.32 7.61 13.62
C ARG A 41 0.37 9.03 13.06
N LEU A 42 0.05 9.16 11.78
CA LEU A 42 -0.10 10.44 11.09
C LEU A 42 -1.55 10.61 10.63
N ALA A 43 -2.05 11.84 10.71
CA ALA A 43 -3.33 12.22 10.14
C ALA A 43 -3.10 12.76 8.73
N TYR A 44 -3.89 12.29 7.76
CA TYR A 44 -3.78 12.72 6.37
C TYR A 44 -5.18 12.99 5.80
N ASP A 45 -5.31 14.10 5.07
CA ASP A 45 -6.53 14.44 4.33
C ASP A 45 -6.45 13.88 2.91
N PRO A 46 -7.27 12.87 2.54
CA PRO A 46 -7.24 12.28 1.21
C PRO A 46 -7.58 13.22 0.08
N ALA A 47 -8.32 14.31 0.34
CA ALA A 47 -8.68 15.27 -0.68
C ALA A 47 -7.49 16.12 -1.14
N LYS A 48 -6.44 16.23 -0.33
CA LYS A 48 -5.25 17.05 -0.63
C LYS A 48 -4.17 16.31 -1.41
N ASN A 49 -4.37 15.01 -1.72
CA ASN A 49 -3.41 14.15 -2.43
C ASN A 49 -1.97 14.16 -1.87
N ASN A 50 -1.79 14.60 -0.62
CA ASN A 50 -0.50 14.68 0.05
C ASN A 50 -0.35 13.50 1.01
N TYR A 51 -0.05 12.32 0.46
CA TYR A 51 0.16 11.13 1.27
C TYR A 51 1.39 11.35 2.18
N PRO A 52 1.33 11.05 3.48
CA PRO A 52 2.30 11.57 4.47
C PRO A 52 3.63 10.78 4.50
N ILE A 53 4.16 10.40 3.33
CA ILE A 53 5.44 9.69 3.20
C ILE A 53 6.60 10.56 3.68
N GLU A 54 6.67 11.82 3.27
CA GLU A 54 7.83 12.67 3.61
C GLU A 54 7.90 13.00 5.11
N GLU A 55 6.75 13.14 5.76
CA GLU A 55 6.68 13.31 7.22
C GLU A 55 7.12 12.03 7.93
N MET A 56 6.64 10.87 7.47
CA MET A 56 7.11 9.58 7.97
C MET A 56 8.62 9.39 7.77
N LYS A 57 9.20 9.78 6.63
CA LYS A 57 10.64 9.65 6.36
C LYS A 57 11.45 10.45 7.36
N LYS A 58 11.10 11.72 7.58
CA LYS A 58 11.78 12.58 8.56
C LYS A 58 11.72 12.00 9.97
N LEU A 59 10.56 11.45 10.34
CA LEU A 59 10.38 10.82 11.64
C LEU A 59 11.21 9.53 11.75
N CYS A 60 11.24 8.68 10.72
CA CYS A 60 12.03 7.44 10.73
C CYS A 60 13.55 7.66 10.61
N GLU A 61 13.98 8.66 9.84
CA GLU A 61 15.40 8.94 9.55
C GLU A 61 16.23 9.10 10.82
N GLN A 62 15.65 9.76 11.83
CA GLN A 62 16.31 9.98 13.12
C GLN A 62 16.52 8.70 13.94
N PHE A 63 15.75 7.64 13.70
CA PHE A 63 15.77 6.41 14.51
C PHE A 63 16.35 5.20 13.79
N THR A 64 16.05 5.03 12.49
CA THR A 64 16.39 3.80 11.75
C THR A 64 16.85 4.02 10.31
N GLY A 65 16.94 5.28 9.84
CA GLY A 65 17.14 5.59 8.43
C GLY A 65 15.85 5.51 7.59
N ILE A 66 15.93 5.87 6.30
CA ILE A 66 14.76 6.04 5.41
C ILE A 66 14.31 4.72 4.77
N ASP A 67 15.24 3.85 4.38
CA ASP A 67 14.96 2.62 3.60
C ASP A 67 14.28 1.51 4.42
N THR A 68 14.01 1.80 5.69
CA THR A 68 13.55 0.86 6.70
C THR A 68 12.18 1.22 7.25
N ALA A 69 11.39 1.97 6.49
CA ALA A 69 10.08 2.47 6.92
C ALA A 69 8.92 1.80 6.16
N GLN A 70 7.85 1.51 6.89
CA GLN A 70 6.56 1.06 6.36
C GLN A 70 5.48 2.05 6.79
N ILE A 71 4.56 2.42 5.89
CA ILE A 71 3.39 3.24 6.21
C ILE A 71 2.14 2.69 5.53
N LYS A 72 1.02 2.60 6.26
CA LYS A 72 -0.27 2.16 5.75
C LYS A 72 -1.37 3.07 6.25
N CYS A 73 -2.11 3.66 5.31
CA CYS A 73 -3.25 4.53 5.60
C CYS A 73 -4.56 3.78 5.46
N LYS A 74 -5.40 3.85 6.50
CA LYS A 74 -6.78 3.34 6.44
C LYS A 74 -7.73 4.53 6.31
N LYS A 75 -8.49 4.55 5.22
CA LYS A 75 -9.61 5.48 5.06
C LYS A 75 -10.69 5.11 6.08
N GLN A 76 -11.02 6.02 7.00
CA GLN A 76 -12.20 5.84 7.83
C GLN A 76 -13.42 6.23 7.02
N SER A 77 -14.38 5.32 6.89
CA SER A 77 -15.55 5.41 5.99
C SER A 77 -16.36 6.70 6.13
N ASN A 78 -16.31 7.34 7.32
CA ASN A 78 -17.09 8.53 7.66
C ASN A 78 -16.25 9.76 8.01
N LYS A 79 -14.93 9.76 7.75
CA LYS A 79 -14.07 10.90 8.07
C LYS A 79 -13.35 11.43 6.84
N LYS A 80 -13.30 12.77 6.74
CA LYS A 80 -12.45 13.50 5.79
C LYS A 80 -10.95 13.30 6.06
N ILE A 81 -10.60 12.61 7.15
CA ILE A 81 -9.24 12.35 7.58
C ILE A 81 -9.03 10.84 7.61
N SER A 82 -7.94 10.40 7.00
CA SER A 82 -7.40 9.04 7.11
C SER A 82 -6.28 9.01 8.14
N ILE A 83 -6.17 7.88 8.83
CA ILE A 83 -5.08 7.64 9.79
C ILE A 83 -4.08 6.69 9.15
N CYS A 84 -2.83 7.09 9.17
CA CYS A 84 -1.70 6.34 8.66
C CYS A 84 -0.87 5.82 9.82
N GLU A 85 -0.80 4.51 9.96
CA GLU A 85 0.14 3.88 10.89
C GLU A 85 1.48 3.76 10.17
N TYR A 86 2.58 4.02 10.88
CA TYR A 86 3.91 3.78 10.34
C TYR A 86 4.81 3.06 11.34
N LYS A 87 5.74 2.27 10.82
CA LYS A 87 6.79 1.58 11.57
C LYS A 87 8.12 1.79 10.87
N CYS A 88 9.18 1.95 11.63
CA CYS A 88 10.55 2.06 11.16
C CYS A 88 11.40 1.02 11.91
N SER A 89 12.25 0.28 11.19
CA SER A 89 13.07 -0.77 11.78
C SER A 89 14.34 -1.08 11.01
N LEU A 90 15.51 -0.95 11.64
CA LEU A 90 16.78 -1.39 11.04
C LEU A 90 16.77 -2.88 10.65
N HIS A 91 16.06 -3.70 11.42
CA HIS A 91 15.86 -5.12 11.15
C HIS A 91 14.40 -5.49 11.36
N TRP A 92 13.79 -6.13 10.38
CA TRP A 92 12.42 -6.64 10.49
C TRP A 92 12.45 -8.08 11.00
N LEU A 93 11.51 -8.41 11.89
CA LEU A 93 11.26 -9.82 12.20
C LEU A 93 10.66 -10.44 10.94
N VAL A 94 11.36 -11.44 10.42
CA VAL A 94 10.85 -12.27 9.33
C VAL A 94 9.96 -13.30 10.01
N ASP A 95 8.65 -13.24 9.74
CA ASP A 95 7.72 -14.31 10.12
C ASP A 95 8.01 -15.58 9.32
#